data_AF-A0A3E0QZH0-F1
#
_entry.id   AF-A0A3E0QZH0-F1
#
_cell.length_a   1.000
_cell.length_b   1.000
_cell.length_c   1.000
_cell.angle_alpha   90.00
_cell.angle_beta   90.00
_cell.angle_gamma   90.00
#
_symmetry.space_group_name_H-M   'P 1'
#
loop_
_entity.id
_entity.type
_entity.pdbx_description
1 polymer ?
#
loop_
_entity_poly.entity_id
_entity_poly.type
_entity_poly.pdbx_seq_one_letter_code
_entity_poly.pdbx_strand_id
1 'polypeptide(L)'
;MNKRDLTLEQLLVLQSEMRHAEKSLALAYFMLLGGHLGVHRFYLKRYVSGTIQLILFLAATFSYFTAAAFSGVDEEWNAPAIIFLVIMLLTGLALFIWIIVDLFIMPRMVREWNEAREAEIIRKLTGPRQS
;
A
#
# COMPACT_ATOMS: atom_id res chain seq x y z
N MET A 1 2.63 -29.57 4.38
CA MET A 1 1.68 -30.19 3.45
C MET A 1 1.58 -29.28 2.23
N ASN A 2 1.89 -29.81 1.05
CA ASN A 2 1.94 -29.05 -0.20
C ASN A 2 0.60 -29.23 -0.95
N LYS A 3 0.26 -28.36 -1.90
CA LYS A 3 -0.98 -28.47 -2.69
C LYS A 3 -1.13 -29.81 -3.43
N ARG A 4 -0.01 -30.49 -3.65
CA ARG A 4 0.09 -31.82 -4.28
C ARG A 4 -0.48 -32.95 -3.41
N ASP A 5 -0.63 -32.70 -2.10
CA ASP A 5 -1.12 -33.67 -1.13
C ASP A 5 -2.65 -33.58 -0.93
N LEU A 6 -3.33 -32.69 -1.69
CA LEU A 6 -4.78 -32.46 -1.59
C LEU A 6 -5.58 -33.44 -2.45
N THR A 7 -6.77 -33.80 -1.98
CA THR A 7 -7.75 -34.51 -2.82
C THR A 7 -8.29 -33.61 -3.92
N LEU A 8 -8.88 -34.19 -4.97
CA LEU A 8 -9.47 -33.42 -6.08
C LEU A 8 -10.56 -32.45 -5.61
N GLU A 9 -11.40 -32.87 -4.66
CA GLU A 9 -12.41 -32.00 -4.05
C GLU A 9 -11.77 -30.82 -3.31
N GLN A 10 -10.74 -31.06 -2.50
CA GLN A 10 -10.03 -30.00 -1.78
C GLN A 10 -9.32 -29.04 -2.74
N LEU A 11 -8.75 -29.55 -3.84
CA LEU A 11 -8.11 -28.74 -4.87
C LEU A 11 -9.11 -27.82 -5.59
N LEU A 12 -10.30 -28.35 -5.94
CA LEU A 12 -11.37 -27.57 -6.54
C LEU A 12 -11.83 -26.44 -5.62
N VAL A 13 -12.02 -26.75 -4.33
CA VAL A 13 -12.38 -25.73 -3.33
C VAL A 13 -11.26 -24.69 -3.20
N LEU A 14 -10.00 -25.10 -3.07
CA LEU A 14 -8.85 -24.20 -3.00
C LEU A 14 -8.79 -23.25 -4.21
N GLN A 15 -8.93 -23.77 -5.42
CA GLN A 15 -8.91 -22.95 -6.64
C GLN A 15 -10.07 -21.96 -6.68
N SER A 16 -11.27 -22.38 -6.26
CA SER A 16 -12.43 -21.50 -6.21
C SER A 16 -12.26 -20.37 -5.20
N GLU A 17 -11.72 -20.65 -4.01
CA GLU A 17 -11.42 -19.67 -2.96
C GLU A 17 -10.30 -18.71 -3.41
N MET A 18 -9.21 -19.25 -3.96
CA MET A 18 -8.09 -18.45 -4.45
C MET A 18 -8.50 -17.50 -5.56
N ARG A 19 -9.39 -17.92 -6.47
CA ARG A 19 -9.91 -17.06 -7.55
C ARG A 19 -10.54 -15.76 -7.04
N HIS A 20 -11.12 -15.77 -5.84
CA HIS A 20 -11.71 -14.58 -5.21
C HIS A 20 -10.77 -13.86 -4.25
N ALA A 21 -9.80 -14.57 -3.66
CA ALA A 21 -8.92 -14.03 -2.63
C ALA A 21 -7.60 -13.45 -3.17
N GLU A 22 -7.20 -13.85 -4.39
CA GLU A 22 -5.96 -13.43 -5.03
C GLU A 22 -5.94 -11.92 -5.31
N LYS A 23 -4.76 -11.31 -5.13
CA LYS A 23 -4.51 -9.91 -5.48
C LYS A 23 -3.79 -9.85 -6.82
N SER A 24 -4.25 -8.94 -7.66
CA SER A 24 -3.68 -8.71 -8.99
C SER A 24 -2.53 -7.70 -8.90
N LEU A 25 -1.39 -8.08 -9.48
CA LEU A 25 -0.24 -7.18 -9.62
C LEU A 25 -0.56 -5.97 -10.50
N ALA A 26 -1.28 -6.19 -11.61
CA ALA A 26 -1.68 -5.11 -12.50
C ALA A 26 -2.57 -4.08 -11.79
N LEU A 27 -3.52 -4.55 -10.96
CA LEU A 27 -4.37 -3.65 -10.18
C LEU A 27 -3.57 -2.90 -9.11
N ALA A 28 -2.60 -3.55 -8.47
CA ALA A 28 -1.71 -2.90 -7.51
C ALA A 28 -0.89 -1.77 -8.18
N TYR A 29 -0.39 -1.98 -9.41
CA TYR A 29 0.29 -0.94 -10.18
C TYR A 29 -0.67 0.18 -10.62
N PHE A 30 -1.89 -0.17 -11.02
CA PHE A 30 -2.91 0.84 -11.33
C PHE A 30 -3.21 1.73 -10.11
N MET A 31 -3.26 1.16 -8.91
CA MET A 31 -3.42 1.93 -7.68
C MET A 31 -2.19 2.78 -7.34
N LEU A 32 -0.98 2.35 -7.71
CA LEU A 32 0.24 3.14 -7.56
C LEU A 32 0.24 4.38 -8.46
N LEU A 33 -0.44 4.34 -9.62
CA LEU A 33 -0.68 5.54 -10.44
C LEU A 33 -1.58 6.57 -9.72
N GLY A 34 -2.40 6.12 -8.76
CA GLY A 34 -3.09 6.99 -7.80
C GLY A 34 -2.14 7.77 -6.88
N GLY A 35 -0.83 7.52 -6.98
CA GLY A 35 0.22 8.36 -6.46
C GLY A 35 0.45 8.18 -4.97
N HIS A 36 0.55 9.31 -4.27
CA HIS A 36 1.15 9.38 -2.93
C HIS A 36 0.16 9.02 -1.81
N LEU A 37 -1.10 8.73 -2.13
CA LEU A 37 -2.16 8.40 -1.16
C LEU A 37 -1.96 7.06 -0.43
N GLY A 38 -1.13 6.15 -0.95
CA GLY A 38 -0.88 4.85 -0.32
C GLY A 38 -1.97 3.78 -0.55
N VAL A 39 -2.86 3.98 -1.54
CA VAL A 39 -3.99 3.08 -1.83
C VAL A 39 -3.53 1.65 -2.17
N HIS A 40 -2.45 1.50 -2.91
CA HIS A 40 -1.86 0.20 -3.24
C HIS A 40 -1.45 -0.61 -2.00
N ARG A 41 -1.00 0.06 -0.93
CA ARG A 41 -0.66 -0.60 0.36
C ARG A 41 -1.90 -1.04 1.12
N PHE A 42 -2.99 -0.27 1.08
CA PHE A 42 -4.27 -0.67 1.67
C PHE A 42 -4.90 -1.86 0.95
N TYR A 43 -4.80 -1.90 -0.38
CA TYR A 43 -5.24 -3.05 -1.18
C TYR A 43 -4.53 -4.35 -0.78
N LEU A 44 -3.23 -4.27 -0.52
CA LEU A 44 -2.39 -5.37 -0.05
C LEU A 44 -2.44 -5.55 1.48
N LYS A 45 -3.41 -4.91 2.15
CA LYS A 45 -3.69 -5.05 3.60
C LYS A 45 -2.50 -4.65 4.49
N ARG A 46 -1.57 -3.84 3.98
CA ARG A 46 -0.44 -3.27 4.73
C ARG A 46 -0.83 -1.94 5.38
N TYR A 47 -1.86 -1.97 6.23
CA TYR A 47 -2.54 -0.79 6.77
C TYR A 47 -1.58 0.21 7.43
N VAL A 48 -0.67 -0.25 8.29
CA VAL A 48 0.28 0.63 9.00
C VAL A 48 1.07 1.50 8.03
N SER A 49 1.72 0.86 7.05
CA SER A 49 2.55 1.59 6.07
C SER A 49 1.72 2.46 5.13
N GLY A 50 0.50 2.05 4.78
CA GLY A 50 -0.42 2.87 3.99
C GLY A 50 -0.86 4.12 4.76
N THR A 51 -1.18 3.97 6.05
CA THR A 51 -1.55 5.09 6.93
C THR A 51 -0.41 6.07 7.12
N ILE A 52 0.83 5.59 7.30
CA ILE A 52 2.01 6.48 7.38
C ILE A 52 2.17 7.28 6.09
N GLN A 53 2.04 6.62 4.93
CA GLN A 53 2.15 7.28 3.63
C GLN A 53 1.05 8.34 3.44
N LEU A 54 -0.18 8.04 3.84
CA LEU A 54 -1.30 8.98 3.81
C LEU A 54 -1.05 10.20 4.72
N ILE A 55 -0.57 9.99 5.94
CA ILE A 55 -0.25 11.08 6.87
C ILE A 55 0.83 11.99 6.29
N LEU A 56 1.90 11.41 5.73
CA LEU A 56 2.96 12.18 5.07
C LEU A 56 2.43 13.00 3.89
N PHE A 57 1.54 12.42 3.08
CA PHE A 57 0.91 13.13 1.97
C PHE A 57 0.04 14.29 2.44
N LEU A 58 -0.76 14.08 3.49
CA LEU A 58 -1.57 15.14 4.09
C LEU A 58 -0.71 16.23 4.72
N ALA A 59 0.40 15.88 5.38
CA ALA A 59 1.33 16.83 5.95
C ALA A 59 2.03 17.69 4.87
N ALA A 60 2.45 17.07 3.76
CA ALA A 60 3.03 17.78 2.63
C ALA A 60 2.02 18.74 1.98
N THR A 61 0.80 18.26 1.77
CA THR A 61 -0.31 19.05 1.19
C THR A 61 -0.69 20.22 2.09
N PHE A 62 -0.83 19.98 3.40
CA PHE A 62 -1.10 21.03 4.39
C PHE A 62 0.02 22.08 4.39
N SER A 63 1.28 21.65 4.43
CA SER A 63 2.44 22.54 4.41
C SER A 63 2.48 23.39 3.14
N TYR A 64 2.16 22.81 1.98
CA TYR A 64 2.05 23.55 0.72
C TYR A 64 0.99 24.65 0.78
N PHE A 65 -0.24 24.33 1.22
CA PHE A 65 -1.31 25.32 1.31
C PHE A 65 -1.00 26.42 2.33
N THR A 66 -0.40 26.08 3.46
CA THR A 66 0.02 27.05 4.47
C THR A 66 1.11 27.97 3.91
N ALA A 67 2.14 27.43 3.26
CA ALA A 67 3.18 28.22 2.61
C ALA A 67 2.61 29.17 1.54
N ALA A 68 1.70 28.67 0.70
CA ALA A 68 1.03 29.47 -0.33
C ALA A 68 0.18 30.59 0.26
N ALA A 69 -0.56 30.32 1.35
CA ALA A 69 -1.34 31.33 2.04
C ALA A 69 -0.45 32.46 2.61
N PHE A 70 0.66 32.12 3.27
CA PHE A 70 1.60 33.13 3.80
C PHE A 70 2.33 33.92 2.72
N SER A 71 2.60 33.31 1.56
CA SER A 71 3.24 33.99 0.42
C SER A 71 2.28 34.90 -0.36
N GLY A 72 0.96 34.72 -0.19
CA GLY A 72 -0.07 35.55 -0.83
C GLY A 72 -0.51 36.75 0.01
N VAL A 73 -0.08 36.83 1.28
CA VAL A 73 -0.39 37.95 2.19
C VAL A 73 0.62 39.07 2.04
N ASP A 74 1.91 38.74 1.90
CA ASP A 74 3.01 39.70 1.77
C ASP A 74 3.85 39.36 0.53
N GLU A 75 4.28 40.36 -0.25
CA GLU A 75 5.15 40.15 -1.43
C GLU A 75 6.60 39.79 -1.06
N GLU A 76 6.94 39.80 0.23
CA GLU A 76 8.28 39.48 0.74
C GLU A 76 8.32 38.08 1.35
N TRP A 77 9.43 37.37 1.16
CA TRP A 77 9.61 36.03 1.69
C TRP A 77 9.67 36.06 3.22
N ASN A 78 8.60 35.59 3.87
CA ASN A 78 8.51 35.53 5.33
C ASN A 78 9.01 34.19 5.89
N ALA A 79 9.51 34.22 7.13
CA ALA A 79 10.06 33.02 7.79
C ALA A 79 9.07 31.85 7.90
N PRO A 80 7.77 32.06 8.21
CA PRO A 80 6.79 30.96 8.23
C PRO A 80 6.64 30.27 6.87
N ALA A 81 6.53 31.01 5.76
CA ALA A 81 6.43 30.42 4.43
C ALA A 81 7.66 29.56 4.11
N ILE A 82 8.86 30.04 4.41
CA ILE A 82 10.11 29.29 4.20
C ILE A 82 10.11 27.99 5.01
N ILE A 83 9.72 28.03 6.28
CA ILE A 83 9.66 26.83 7.14
C ILE A 83 8.70 25.78 6.55
N PHE A 84 7.48 26.19 6.18
CA PHE A 84 6.51 25.27 5.59
C PHE A 84 6.95 24.72 4.23
N LEU A 85 7.65 25.51 3.42
CA LEU A 85 8.24 25.02 2.16
C LEU A 85 9.33 23.98 2.40
N VAL A 86 10.21 24.19 3.39
CA VAL A 86 11.23 23.20 3.75
C VAL A 86 10.57 21.89 4.21
N ILE A 87 9.55 21.96 5.06
CA ILE A 87 8.81 20.77 5.50
C ILE A 87 8.14 20.07 4.30
N MET A 88 7.52 20.85 3.40
CA MET A 88 6.92 20.32 2.18
C MET A 88 7.95 19.61 1.31
N LEU A 89 9.15 20.18 1.15
CA LEU A 89 10.22 19.58 0.33
C LEU A 89 10.74 18.29 0.96
N LEU A 90 10.97 18.27 2.27
CA LEU A 90 11.44 17.09 2.99
C LEU A 90 10.43 15.94 2.92
N THR A 91 9.16 16.23 3.20
CA THR A 91 8.09 15.23 3.16
C THR A 91 7.76 14.78 1.73
N GLY A 92 7.77 15.71 0.77
CA GLY A 92 7.60 15.42 -0.65
C GLY A 92 8.71 14.53 -1.21
N LEU A 93 9.97 14.81 -0.87
CA LEU A 93 11.11 13.97 -1.28
C LEU A 93 11.02 12.57 -0.65
N ALA A 94 10.67 12.49 0.63
CA ALA A 94 10.47 11.20 1.29
C ALA A 94 9.38 10.36 0.59
N LEU A 95 8.24 10.97 0.26
CA LEU A 95 7.16 10.29 -0.48
C LEU A 95 7.57 9.90 -1.91
N PHE A 96 8.33 10.75 -2.58
CA PHE A 96 8.83 10.48 -3.93
C PHE A 96 9.73 9.25 -3.96
N ILE A 97 10.72 9.19 -3.05
CA ILE A 97 11.59 8.03 -2.87
C ILE A 97 10.74 6.80 -2.51
N TRP A 98 9.76 6.96 -1.63
CA TRP A 98 8.90 5.86 -1.18
C TRP A 98 8.14 5.21 -2.35
N ILE A 99 7.58 5.99 -3.28
CA ILE A 99 6.88 5.44 -4.46
C ILE A 99 7.84 4.67 -5.36
N ILE A 100 9.05 5.17 -5.57
CA ILE A 100 10.07 4.48 -6.37
C ILE A 100 10.41 3.13 -5.72
N VAL A 101 10.61 3.12 -4.40
CA VAL A 101 10.84 1.89 -3.64
C VAL A 101 9.65 0.92 -3.78
N ASP A 102 8.42 1.43 -3.72
CA ASP A 102 7.22 0.62 -3.89
C ASP A 102 7.09 0.01 -5.28
N LEU A 103 7.53 0.69 -6.33
CA LEU A 103 7.56 0.15 -7.69
C LEU A 103 8.30 -1.19 -7.75
N PHE A 104 9.42 -1.30 -7.03
CA PHE A 104 10.25 -2.51 -6.98
C PHE A 104 9.77 -3.54 -5.95
N ILE A 105 9.19 -3.09 -4.83
CA ILE A 105 8.75 -3.98 -3.75
C ILE A 105 7.38 -4.61 -4.06
N MET A 106 6.55 -3.99 -4.91
CA MET A 106 5.19 -4.42 -5.18
C MET A 106 5.04 -5.86 -5.68
N PRO A 107 5.83 -6.36 -6.66
CA PRO A 107 5.73 -7.75 -7.09
C PRO A 107 5.91 -8.72 -5.93
N ARG A 108 6.83 -8.41 -5.02
CA ARG A 108 7.08 -9.20 -3.82
C ARG A 108 5.88 -9.18 -2.87
N MET A 109 5.31 -8.01 -2.58
CA MET A 109 4.15 -7.89 -1.67
C MET A 109 2.92 -8.65 -2.17
N VAL A 110 2.65 -8.59 -3.47
CA VAL A 110 1.52 -9.31 -4.08
C VAL A 110 1.71 -10.82 -3.93
N ARG A 111 2.92 -11.31 -4.23
CA ARG A 111 3.27 -12.72 -4.07
C ARG A 111 3.15 -13.18 -2.62
N GLU A 112 3.74 -12.44 -1.68
CA GLU A 112 3.67 -12.72 -0.24
C GLU A 112 2.21 -12.82 0.25
N TRP A 113 1.33 -11.92 -0.22
CA TRP A 113 -0.08 -11.95 0.13
C TRP A 113 -0.80 -13.19 -0.44
N ASN A 114 -0.59 -13.49 -1.72
CA ASN A 114 -1.25 -14.61 -2.39
C ASN A 114 -0.79 -15.96 -1.80
N GLU A 115 0.51 -16.13 -1.54
CA GLU A 115 1.07 -17.33 -0.90
C GLU A 115 0.56 -17.52 0.53
N ALA A 116 0.53 -16.44 1.33
CA ALA A 116 0.01 -16.50 2.70
C ALA A 116 -1.48 -16.88 2.72
N ARG A 117 -2.27 -16.37 1.76
CA ARG A 117 -3.69 -16.68 1.63
C ARG A 117 -3.93 -18.12 1.19
N GLU A 118 -3.14 -18.62 0.23
CA GLU A 118 -3.19 -20.02 -0.21
C GLU A 118 -2.90 -20.96 0.96
N ALA A 119 -1.83 -20.69 1.72
CA ALA A 119 -1.46 -21.47 2.89
C ALA A 119 -2.54 -21.48 3.99
N GLU A 120 -3.22 -20.34 4.21
CA GLU A 120 -4.35 -20.24 5.13
C GLU A 120 -5.52 -21.14 4.71
N ILE A 121 -5.87 -21.14 3.42
CA ILE A 121 -6.98 -21.95 2.89
C ILE A 121 -6.63 -23.44 2.98
N ILE A 122 -5.41 -23.83 2.58
CA ILE A 122 -4.93 -25.22 2.70
C ILE A 122 -5.05 -25.69 4.16
N ARG A 123 -4.60 -24.88 5.12
CA ARG A 123 -4.70 -25.21 6.56
C ARG A 123 -6.15 -25.41 7.00
N LYS A 124 -7.11 -24.65 6.46
CA LYS A 124 -8.54 -24.84 6.75
C LYS A 124 -9.10 -26.12 6.16
N LEU A 125 -8.62 -26.54 4.99
CA LEU A 125 -9.07 -27.76 4.31
C LEU A 125 -8.47 -29.05 4.88
N THR A 126 -7.26 -28.96 5.46
CA THR A 126 -6.51 -30.12 5.98
C THR A 126 -6.46 -30.17 7.51
N GLY A 127 -6.87 -29.09 8.18
CA GLY A 127 -6.92 -29.04 9.64
C GLY A 127 -8.00 -29.99 10.20
N PRO A 128 -7.89 -30.42 11.47
CA PRO A 128 -8.93 -31.21 12.11
C PRO A 128 -10.25 -30.45 12.01
N ARG A 129 -11.30 -31.07 11.44
CA ARG A 129 -12.66 -30.53 11.56
C ARG A 129 -12.94 -30.38 13.05
N GLN A 130 -13.01 -29.15 13.55
CA GLN A 130 -13.60 -28.90 14.85
C GLN A 130 -15.09 -29.19 14.69
N SER A 131 -15.47 -30.40 15.08
CA SER A 131 -16.86 -30.85 15.27
C SER A 131 -17.51 -30.04 16.38
#